data_AF-A0A4W6FGC6-F1
#
_entry.id   AF-A0A4W6FGC6-F1
#
_cell.length_a   1.000
_cell.length_b   1.000
_cell.length_c   1.000
_cell.angle_alpha   90.00
_cell.angle_beta   90.00
_cell.angle_gamma   90.00
#
_symmetry.space_group_name_H-M   'P 1'
#
loop_
_entity.id
_entity.type
_entity.pdbx_description
1 polymer ?
#
loop_
_entity_poly.entity_id
_entity_poly.type
_entity_poly.pdbx_seq_one_letter_code
_entity_poly.pdbx_strand_id
1 'polypeptide(L)'
;QSASIKTHILEIQGMKASLLAEDGEQGVGLDSTGFYDQEIYGGSDSRFAGYVTSIAANEQEDDDEDDTSTSLLGQKKPGYHAPVAILNAIPQSDEQYDPFAEHRPQKIAEREDEYKARRRQMIISPERLDPFSKG
;
A
#
# COMPACT_ATOMS: atom_id res chain seq x y z
N GLN A 1 29.15 35.07 26.19
CA GLN A 1 28.23 34.36 25.27
C GLN A 1 28.68 32.92 24.98
N SER A 2 29.94 32.63 24.63
CA SER A 2 30.36 31.23 24.33
C SER A 2 30.30 30.26 25.51
N ALA A 3 30.48 30.71 26.76
CA ALA A 3 30.37 29.86 27.95
C ALA A 3 28.94 29.31 28.14
N SER A 4 27.92 30.14 27.90
CA SER A 4 26.50 29.75 28.00
C SER A 4 26.09 28.73 26.95
N ILE A 5 26.73 28.77 25.78
CA ILE A 5 26.47 27.80 24.70
C ILE A 5 27.09 26.45 25.06
N LYS A 6 28.31 26.44 25.60
CA LYS A 6 28.99 25.21 26.01
C LYS A 6 28.26 24.49 27.14
N THR A 7 27.73 25.22 28.12
CA THR A 7 26.92 24.62 29.20
C THR A 7 25.64 24.00 28.68
N HIS A 8 24.96 24.68 27.75
CA HIS A 8 23.72 24.17 27.18
C HIS A 8 23.94 22.93 26.29
N ILE A 9 25.06 22.86 25.57
CA ILE A 9 25.43 21.67 24.79
C ILE A 9 25.69 20.47 25.72
N LEU A 10 26.37 20.69 26.85
CA LEU A 10 26.62 19.63 27.84
C LEU A 10 25.32 19.12 28.48
N GLU A 11 24.38 20.01 28.78
CA GLU A 11 23.06 19.69 29.30
C GLU A 11 22.26 18.83 28.30
N ILE A 12 22.18 19.25 27.03
CA ILE A 12 21.49 18.51 25.97
C ILE A 12 22.11 17.11 25.78
N GLN A 13 23.44 17.00 25.85
CA GLN A 13 24.13 15.71 25.73
C GLN A 13 23.84 14.78 26.92
N GLY A 14 23.73 15.32 28.14
CA GLY A 14 23.36 14.54 29.33
C GLY A 14 21.92 14.03 29.29
N MET A 15 20.98 14.87 28.83
CA MET A 15 19.58 14.46 28.65
C MET A 15 19.45 13.35 27.59
N LYS A 16 20.16 13.48 26.46
CA LYS A 16 20.17 12.46 25.40
C LYS A 16 20.73 11.12 25.88
N ALA A 17 21.79 11.13 26.68
CA ALA A 17 22.36 9.90 27.25
C ALA A 17 21.39 9.20 28.20
N SER A 18 20.61 9.96 28.97
CA SER A 18 19.61 9.39 29.89
C SER A 18 18.42 8.78 29.15
N LEU A 19 17.95 9.42 28.07
CA LEU A 19 16.88 8.87 27.21
C LEU A 19 17.30 7.57 26.50
N LEU A 20 18.58 7.45 26.12
CA LEU A 20 19.11 6.25 25.47
C LEU A 20 19.36 5.09 26.45
N ALA A 21 19.47 5.36 27.75
CA ALA A 21 19.74 4.34 28.77
C ALA A 21 18.46 3.62 29.24
N GLU A 22 17.31 4.28 29.15
CA GLU A 22 16.03 3.73 29.63
C GLU A 22 15.24 3.00 28.52
N ASP A 23 15.47 3.30 27.23
CA ASP A 23 14.73 2.72 26.10
C ASP A 23 15.54 1.70 25.29
N GLY A 24 15.99 0.64 25.96
CA GLY A 24 16.47 -0.57 25.30
C GLY A 24 15.31 -1.35 24.67
N GLU A 25 15.01 -1.07 23.40
CA GLU A 25 14.32 -1.97 22.43
C GLU A 25 13.04 -2.69 22.92
N GLN A 26 12.30 -2.13 23.88
CA GLN A 26 10.98 -2.65 24.24
C GLN A 26 9.96 -2.05 23.27
N GLY A 27 9.83 -2.67 22.10
CA GLY A 27 8.77 -2.34 21.15
C GLY A 27 7.40 -2.45 21.82
N VAL A 28 6.44 -1.67 21.34
CA VAL A 28 5.06 -1.77 21.79
C VAL A 28 4.50 -3.13 21.33
N GLY A 29 4.00 -3.93 22.27
CA GLY A 29 3.33 -5.19 21.98
C GLY A 29 2.09 -4.99 21.10
N LEU A 30 1.71 -6.00 20.32
CA LEU A 30 0.58 -5.94 19.39
C LEU A 30 -0.75 -5.59 20.07
N ASP A 31 -0.94 -6.06 21.31
CA ASP A 31 -2.11 -5.76 22.13
C ASP A 31 -1.94 -4.50 23.00
N SER A 32 -0.75 -3.90 23.00
CA SER A 32 -0.42 -2.78 23.87
C SER A 32 -0.73 -1.45 23.18
N THR A 33 -1.35 -0.55 23.93
CA THR A 33 -1.48 0.84 23.53
C THR A 33 -0.11 1.51 23.77
N GLY A 34 0.62 1.77 22.70
CA GLY A 34 1.96 2.37 22.78
C GLY A 34 2.03 3.74 23.47
N PHE A 35 3.19 4.39 23.39
CA PHE A 35 3.40 5.69 24.01
C PHE A 35 2.90 6.83 23.10
N TYR A 36 1.76 7.42 23.46
CA TYR A 36 1.18 8.60 22.81
C TYR A 36 0.54 9.53 23.85
N ASP A 37 0.17 10.76 23.45
CA ASP A 37 -0.45 11.75 24.34
C ASP A 37 -1.82 11.25 24.83
N GLN A 38 -1.87 10.77 26.07
CA GLN A 38 -3.08 10.21 26.67
C GLN A 38 -4.07 11.29 27.10
N GLU A 39 -3.63 12.54 27.30
CA GLU A 39 -4.56 13.61 27.67
C GLU A 39 -5.44 13.99 26.47
N ILE A 40 -4.87 13.94 25.26
CA ILE A 40 -5.60 14.23 24.03
C ILE A 40 -6.28 12.99 23.46
N TYR A 41 -5.61 11.83 23.48
CA TYR A 41 -6.05 10.62 22.77
C TYR A 41 -6.35 9.41 23.66
N GLY A 42 -6.08 9.48 24.97
CA GLY A 42 -6.34 8.41 25.95
C GLY A 42 -7.77 8.41 26.50
N GLY A 43 -8.72 9.00 25.78
CA GLY A 43 -10.13 8.97 26.14
C GLY A 43 -10.68 7.54 26.26
N SER A 44 -11.71 7.37 27.11
CA SER A 44 -12.35 6.09 27.43
C SER A 44 -12.67 5.21 26.19
N ASP A 45 -12.83 3.90 26.40
CA ASP A 45 -13.13 2.84 25.39
C ASP A 45 -14.32 3.09 24.44
N SER A 46 -14.97 4.25 24.55
CA SER A 46 -15.97 4.77 23.62
C SER A 46 -15.51 4.88 22.16
N ARG A 47 -14.22 4.70 21.84
CA ARG A 47 -13.74 4.64 20.45
C ARG A 47 -14.41 3.52 19.63
N PHE A 48 -14.89 2.48 20.32
CA PHE A 48 -15.63 1.38 19.69
C PHE A 48 -17.14 1.44 19.94
N ALA A 49 -17.65 2.51 20.56
CA ALA A 49 -19.08 2.67 20.77
C ALA A 49 -19.83 2.72 19.44
N GLY A 50 -20.80 1.82 19.27
CA GLY A 50 -21.60 1.71 18.03
C GLY A 50 -21.01 0.79 16.97
N TYR A 51 -19.84 0.19 17.20
CA TYR A 51 -19.23 -0.79 16.30
C TYR A 51 -19.30 -2.20 16.87
N VAL A 52 -19.32 -3.18 15.96
CA VAL A 52 -19.17 -4.59 16.30
C VAL A 52 -17.67 -4.92 16.33
N THR A 53 -17.15 -5.28 17.49
CA THR A 53 -15.70 -5.52 17.69
C THR A 53 -15.26 -6.96 17.38
N SER A 54 -16.17 -7.82 16.93
CA SER A 54 -15.92 -9.22 16.62
C SER A 54 -16.78 -9.69 15.46
N ILE A 55 -16.15 -10.27 14.44
CA ILE A 55 -16.84 -10.96 13.35
C ILE A 55 -16.83 -12.46 13.66
N ALA A 56 -17.91 -13.17 13.34
CA ALA A 56 -17.97 -14.61 13.51
C ALA A 56 -16.92 -15.29 12.61
N ALA A 57 -16.10 -16.17 13.18
CA ALA A 57 -15.05 -16.87 12.42
C ALA A 57 -15.60 -17.88 11.38
N ASN A 58 -16.93 -17.99 11.23
CA ASN A 58 -17.59 -19.00 10.41
C ASN A 58 -18.87 -18.50 9.73
N GLU A 59 -18.98 -17.21 9.40
CA GLU A 59 -20.01 -16.74 8.43
C GLU A 59 -19.60 -17.19 7.02
N GLN A 60 -19.78 -18.47 6.75
CA GLN A 60 -20.04 -18.96 5.41
C GLN A 60 -21.52 -18.60 5.16
N GLU A 61 -21.78 -17.62 4.29
CA GLU A 61 -23.11 -17.50 3.68
C GLU A 61 -23.38 -18.82 2.96
N ASP A 62 -24.18 -19.69 3.58
CA ASP A 62 -24.86 -20.74 2.84
C ASP A 62 -25.91 -20.04 1.97
N ASP A 63 -25.68 -20.19 0.68
CA ASP A 63 -26.46 -19.77 -0.47
C ASP A 63 -27.92 -20.26 -0.39
N ASP A 64 -28.87 -19.35 -0.15
CA ASP A 64 -30.29 -19.58 -0.41
C ASP A 64 -30.64 -18.94 -1.76
N GLU A 65 -30.35 -19.68 -2.83
CA GLU A 65 -30.98 -19.53 -4.14
C GLU A 65 -32.47 -19.93 -4.02
N ASP A 66 -33.41 -18.99 -4.19
CA ASP A 66 -34.74 -19.32 -4.74
C ASP A 66 -35.49 -18.07 -5.28
N ASP A 67 -35.42 -17.95 -6.60
CA ASP A 67 -36.51 -17.72 -7.56
C ASP A 67 -37.48 -16.52 -7.39
N THR A 68 -37.25 -15.47 -8.19
CA THR A 68 -38.34 -14.71 -8.83
C THR A 68 -38.15 -14.63 -10.34
N SER A 69 -38.54 -15.69 -11.04
CA SER A 69 -39.34 -15.71 -12.27
C SER A 69 -39.23 -14.50 -13.24
N THR A 70 -38.68 -14.79 -14.41
CA THR A 70 -39.11 -14.32 -15.74
C THR A 70 -39.20 -12.80 -15.98
N SER A 71 -38.09 -12.18 -16.40
CA SER A 71 -38.16 -11.01 -17.30
C SER A 71 -37.40 -11.30 -18.58
N LEU A 72 -38.13 -11.87 -19.54
CA LEU A 72 -37.74 -11.93 -20.95
C LEU A 72 -37.39 -10.52 -21.43
N LEU A 73 -36.15 -10.34 -21.90
CA LEU A 73 -35.71 -9.27 -22.81
C LEU A 73 -35.93 -7.83 -22.33
N GLY A 74 -34.92 -7.24 -21.69
CA GLY A 74 -34.97 -5.83 -21.32
C GLY A 74 -33.63 -5.20 -20.98
N GLN A 75 -32.72 -5.18 -21.96
CA GLN A 75 -31.49 -4.38 -22.00
C GLN A 75 -30.51 -4.63 -20.85
N LYS A 76 -29.47 -5.44 -21.13
CA LYS A 76 -28.20 -5.36 -20.41
C LYS A 76 -27.80 -3.88 -20.40
N LYS A 77 -27.92 -3.23 -19.24
CA LYS A 77 -27.38 -1.89 -19.05
C LYS A 77 -25.92 -1.96 -19.55
N PRO A 78 -25.48 -1.09 -20.46
CA PRO A 78 -24.06 -1.03 -20.78
C PRO A 78 -23.36 -0.89 -19.43
N GLY A 79 -22.34 -1.73 -19.20
CA GLY A 79 -21.62 -1.75 -17.94
C GLY A 79 -21.27 -0.33 -17.51
N TYR A 80 -21.11 -0.11 -16.21
CA TYR A 80 -20.76 1.18 -15.62
C TYR A 80 -19.31 1.60 -16.00
N HIS A 81 -18.96 1.50 -17.28
CA HIS A 81 -17.71 1.84 -17.92
C HIS A 81 -18.04 2.60 -19.21
N ALA A 82 -17.19 3.57 -19.58
CA ALA A 82 -17.37 4.29 -20.82
C ALA A 82 -17.24 3.35 -22.03
N PRO A 83 -18.00 3.57 -23.12
CA PRO A 83 -17.85 2.79 -24.36
C PRO A 83 -16.46 3.01 -24.97
N VAL A 84 -15.87 1.94 -25.50
CA VAL A 84 -14.49 1.91 -26.05
C VAL A 84 -14.24 3.00 -27.10
N ALA A 85 -15.27 3.35 -27.89
CA ALA A 85 -15.17 4.43 -28.88
C ALA A 85 -14.87 5.80 -28.26
N ILE A 86 -15.38 6.07 -27.04
CA ILE A 86 -15.09 7.32 -26.32
C ILE A 86 -13.69 7.24 -25.69
N LEU A 87 -13.25 6.07 -25.21
CA LEU A 87 -11.89 5.89 -24.66
C LEU A 87 -10.80 6.16 -25.70
N ASN A 88 -11.00 5.73 -26.95
CA ASN A 88 -10.04 5.94 -28.04
C ASN A 88 -10.05 7.36 -28.61
N ALA A 89 -11.13 8.12 -28.37
CA ALA A 89 -11.28 9.50 -28.83
C ALA A 89 -10.70 10.52 -27.84
N ILE A 90 -10.42 10.11 -26.60
CA ILE A 90 -9.69 10.94 -25.65
C ILE A 90 -8.24 11.02 -26.14
N PRO A 91 -7.72 12.22 -26.46
CA PRO A 91 -6.30 12.37 -26.78
C PRO A 91 -5.51 11.99 -25.53
N GLN A 92 -4.98 10.77 -25.51
CA GLN A 92 -3.94 10.40 -24.57
C GLN A 92 -2.74 11.29 -24.91
N SER A 93 -2.27 12.09 -23.96
CA SER A 93 -1.06 12.87 -24.18
C SER A 93 0.07 11.92 -24.59
N ASP A 94 0.76 12.22 -25.69
CA ASP A 94 1.94 11.47 -26.14
C ASP A 94 3.02 11.42 -25.03
N GLU A 95 3.02 12.47 -24.20
CA GLU A 95 3.74 12.50 -22.95
C GLU A 95 2.91 11.79 -21.88
N GLN A 96 3.23 10.52 -21.66
CA GLN A 96 2.94 9.83 -20.39
C GLN A 96 3.79 10.50 -19.32
N TYR A 97 3.42 11.72 -18.94
CA TYR A 97 4.10 12.48 -17.90
C TYR A 97 3.82 11.80 -16.56
N ASP A 98 4.77 10.98 -16.14
CA ASP A 98 4.77 10.40 -14.80
C ASP A 98 5.20 11.51 -13.82
N PRO A 99 4.29 12.01 -12.96
CA PRO A 99 4.63 13.07 -12.00
C PRO A 99 5.68 12.62 -10.97
N PHE A 100 5.94 11.32 -10.87
CA PHE A 100 6.98 10.76 -10.01
C PHE A 100 8.25 10.39 -10.78
N ALA A 101 8.37 10.72 -12.07
CA ALA A 101 9.56 10.42 -12.86
C ALA A 101 10.85 10.94 -12.21
N GLU A 102 10.80 12.13 -11.59
CA GLU A 102 11.93 12.75 -10.89
C GLU A 102 12.30 12.02 -9.59
N HIS A 103 11.32 11.48 -8.86
CA HIS A 103 11.53 10.81 -7.57
C HIS A 103 11.64 9.29 -7.68
N ARG A 104 11.60 8.76 -8.90
CA ARG A 104 11.65 7.32 -9.12
C ARG A 104 13.03 6.77 -8.71
N PRO A 105 13.10 5.75 -7.85
CA PRO A 105 14.37 5.09 -7.58
C PRO A 105 14.92 4.42 -8.85
N GLN A 106 16.23 4.55 -9.07
CA GLN A 106 16.91 3.96 -10.22
C GLN A 106 16.59 2.47 -10.35
N LYS A 107 16.24 2.03 -11.56
CA LYS A 107 15.93 0.62 -11.81
C LYS A 107 17.20 -0.22 -11.66
N ILE A 108 17.03 -1.49 -11.30
CA ILE A 108 18.16 -2.44 -11.23
C ILE A 108 18.89 -2.54 -12.58
N ALA A 109 18.15 -2.39 -13.69
CA ALA A 109 18.70 -2.36 -15.05
C ALA A 109 19.73 -1.26 -15.29
N GLU A 110 19.51 -0.08 -14.71
CA GLU A 110 20.37 1.09 -14.90
C GLU A 110 21.66 0.96 -14.05
N ARG A 111 21.65 0.07 -13.05
CA ARG A 111 22.75 -0.19 -12.13
C ARG A 111 23.60 -1.40 -12.52
N GLU A 112 23.25 -2.10 -13.60
CA GLU A 112 23.90 -3.34 -14.02
C GLU A 112 24.92 -3.11 -15.15
N ASP A 113 26.05 -3.81 -15.10
CA ASP A 113 27.05 -3.83 -16.19
C ASP A 113 26.56 -4.61 -17.42
N GLU A 114 27.22 -4.39 -18.57
CA GLU A 114 26.88 -5.04 -19.85
C GLU A 114 26.83 -6.58 -19.74
N TYR A 115 27.78 -7.19 -19.02
CA TYR A 115 27.80 -8.65 -18.82
C TYR A 115 26.56 -9.15 -18.08
N LYS A 116 26.09 -8.42 -17.05
CA LYS A 116 24.88 -8.76 -16.29
C LYS A 116 23.62 -8.53 -17.13
N ALA A 117 23.61 -7.52 -18.01
CA ALA A 117 22.48 -7.25 -18.90
C ALA A 117 22.19 -8.42 -19.86
N ARG A 118 23.21 -9.18 -20.27
CA ARG A 118 23.07 -10.33 -21.18
C ARG A 118 22.12 -11.41 -20.66
N ARG A 119 21.97 -11.56 -19.33
CA ARG A 119 21.05 -12.55 -18.75
C ARG A 119 19.59 -12.35 -19.17
N ARG A 120 19.20 -11.11 -19.53
CA ARG A 120 17.85 -10.77 -19.99
C ARG A 120 17.54 -11.30 -21.39
N GLN A 121 18.57 -11.56 -22.18
CA GLN A 121 18.47 -12.06 -23.55
C GLN A 121 18.62 -13.58 -23.61
N MET A 122 18.91 -14.24 -22.48
CA MET A 122 19.06 -15.69 -22.43
C MET A 122 17.68 -16.36 -22.36
N ILE A 123 17.48 -17.34 -23.24
CA ILE A 123 16.26 -18.17 -23.26
C ILE A 123 16.34 -19.13 -22.08
N ILE A 124 15.52 -18.89 -21.05
CA ILE A 124 15.50 -19.69 -19.81
C ILE A 124 14.75 -21.01 -20.00
N SER A 125 13.72 -21.03 -20.85
CA SER A 125 12.89 -22.19 -21.12
C SER A 125 12.70 -22.41 -22.62
N PRO A 126 12.43 -23.65 -23.06
CA PRO A 126 12.03 -23.93 -24.44
C PRO A 126 10.84 -23.07 -24.89
N GLU A 127 10.70 -22.93 -26.21
CA GLU A 127 9.56 -22.24 -26.83
C GLU A 127 8.23 -22.88 -26.39
N ARG A 128 7.26 -22.06 -25.99
CA ARG A 128 5.91 -22.49 -25.66
C ARG A 128 5.00 -22.08 -26.82
N LEU A 129 4.40 -23.07 -27.49
CA LEU A 129 3.39 -22.82 -28.52
C LEU A 129 2.13 -22.27 -27.85
N ASP A 130 1.68 -21.07 -28.24
CA ASP A 130 0.45 -20.46 -27.70
C ASP A 130 -0.79 -21.21 -28.22
N PRO A 131 -1.55 -21.90 -27.36
CA PRO A 131 -2.71 -22.68 -27.78
C PRO A 131 -3.88 -21.82 -28.31
N PHE A 132 -3.86 -20.50 -28.10
CA PHE A 132 -4.93 -19.59 -28.51
C PHE A 132 -4.59 -18.78 -29.78
N SER A 133 -3.40 -18.97 -30.34
CA SER A 133 -2.92 -18.22 -31.51
C SER A 133 -3.56 -18.64 -32.86
N LYS A 134 -4.28 -19.77 -32.90
CA LYS A 134 -5.15 -20.20 -34.00
C LYS A 134 -6.60 -20.29 -33.50
N GLY A 135 -7.26 -19.14 -33.41
CA GLY A 135 -8.70 -18.99 -33.19
C GLY A 135 -9.36 -18.32 -34.37
#